data_AF-A0A667ZJ38-F1
#
_entry.id   AF-A0A667ZJ38-F1
#
_cell.length_a   1.000
_cell.length_b   1.000
_cell.length_c   1.000
_cell.angle_alpha   90.00
_cell.angle_beta   90.00
_cell.angle_gamma   90.00
#
_symmetry.space_group_name_H-M   'P 1'
#
loop_
_entity.id
_entity.type
_entity.pdbx_description
1 polymer ?
#
loop_
_entity_poly.entity_id
_entity_poly.type
_entity_poly.pdbx_seq_one_letter_code
_entity_poly.pdbx_strand_id
1 'polypeptide(L)'
;MERPESLSALSPDVLRLLIRQEDPRISTTSGLANGYQQANVVILPSHLANDFQAFCHSNPGPLPLLYRSQAGETACPPLARDFDIRTDISQYCVYENGRLVRTVSSLQGCSQTWSDMVCFYLGCSFGFEGQLKKAGVPVRNVEQGRNVSMYRTSVPCVSVGVFSCPLVVTMRPVSADLLNAALQITHLNPLAHGAPIHIGHPAFLGIQELSKPDYGDQVELQPGDVPVFWACGVTAIEAILSKASLAFSHSPGCMFMTDIPDSSSSITSPTTPADPDPELTPSCFLLSHDPLFYSLASHRAVEKIRQLERIIGEDPGQRGIRALFVQDELLHSCLALSHSSSVAITTGFPTHYMHSPPDETDGPPGAIAIATMLLALGKQVTLITDRRALEMNQDIMEEAVKTGVLKSAIPLVVFEKNKSDSALHFLCHQGDRSKPRFDHLLAIERTGRAADGNYYNMRGINIKHLVDPIDDLFIAATDIPGIITTGIGDGGNELGMGKVKDKVKSFMPKGSLVACDIAADYAITAGVSNWGGYAVACALYLLHTCPSHQRYLKKGLGAEPVTSPAQLQDWAANLPSVDKEESILSTLVRFGIRSGKTGHLAMEVDGLTFHPTHSDIITRLLEATQGPTH
;
A
#
# COMPACT_ATOMS: atom_id res chain seq x y z
N MET A 1 -2.58 -25.44 52.83
CA MET A 1 -2.43 -24.17 52.11
C MET A 1 -2.57 -24.48 50.63
N GLU A 2 -3.77 -24.29 50.10
CA GLU A 2 -4.00 -24.32 48.65
C GLU A 2 -3.15 -23.22 48.01
N ARG A 3 -2.47 -23.51 46.91
CA ARG A 3 -1.79 -22.48 46.12
C ARG A 3 -2.86 -21.50 45.64
N PRO A 4 -2.68 -20.18 45.78
CA PRO A 4 -3.64 -19.23 45.24
C PRO A 4 -3.81 -19.50 43.74
N GLU A 5 -5.05 -19.70 43.29
CA GLU A 5 -5.35 -19.83 41.87
C GLU A 5 -4.81 -18.62 41.11
N SER A 6 -4.13 -18.88 40.00
CA SER A 6 -3.57 -17.81 39.16
C SER A 6 -4.72 -16.99 38.57
N LEU A 7 -4.72 -15.67 38.77
CA LEU A 7 -5.73 -14.75 38.19
C LEU A 7 -5.89 -14.92 36.67
N SER A 8 -4.81 -15.31 35.99
CA SER A 8 -4.77 -15.54 34.55
C SER A 8 -5.65 -16.70 34.05
N ALA A 9 -6.10 -17.58 34.96
CA ALA A 9 -6.93 -18.75 34.66
C ALA A 9 -8.40 -18.55 35.02
N LEU A 10 -8.75 -17.41 35.62
CA LEU A 10 -10.12 -17.10 36.00
C LEU A 10 -10.93 -16.64 34.77
N SER A 11 -12.23 -16.91 34.78
CA SER A 11 -13.15 -16.45 33.75
C SER A 11 -13.40 -14.93 33.85
N PRO A 12 -13.76 -14.27 32.74
CA PRO A 12 -13.98 -12.83 32.71
C PRO A 12 -14.98 -12.32 33.76
N ASP A 13 -16.07 -13.04 34.01
CA ASP A 13 -17.09 -12.69 35.00
C ASP A 13 -16.54 -12.67 36.43
N VAL A 14 -15.73 -13.66 36.81
CA VAL A 14 -15.07 -13.71 38.12
C VAL A 14 -14.08 -12.56 38.26
N LEU A 15 -13.30 -12.28 37.21
CA LEU A 15 -12.33 -11.18 37.21
C LEU A 15 -13.01 -9.81 37.35
N ARG A 16 -14.12 -9.58 36.64
CA ARG A 16 -14.92 -8.35 36.79
C ARG A 16 -15.51 -8.22 38.19
N LEU A 17 -15.94 -9.33 38.80
CA LEU A 17 -16.41 -9.31 40.19
C LEU A 17 -15.30 -8.96 41.18
N LEU A 18 -14.10 -9.49 41.00
CA LEU A 18 -12.93 -9.15 41.83
C LEU A 18 -12.54 -7.67 41.67
N ILE A 19 -12.61 -7.13 40.46
CA ILE A 19 -12.41 -5.70 40.19
C ILE A 19 -13.46 -4.87 40.93
N ARG A 20 -14.74 -5.25 40.84
CA ARG A 20 -15.85 -4.58 41.55
C ARG A 20 -15.65 -4.59 43.08
N GLN A 21 -14.95 -5.60 43.60
CA GLN A 21 -14.60 -5.75 45.02
C GLN A 21 -13.26 -5.09 45.39
N GLU A 22 -12.63 -4.36 44.45
CA GLU A 22 -11.34 -3.68 44.62
C GLU A 22 -10.20 -4.63 45.05
N ASP A 23 -10.16 -5.85 44.48
CA ASP A 23 -9.09 -6.80 44.77
C ASP A 23 -7.71 -6.21 44.41
N PRO A 24 -6.79 -6.04 45.38
CA PRO A 24 -5.52 -5.35 45.17
C PRO A 24 -4.57 -6.11 44.25
N ARG A 25 -4.86 -7.37 43.92
CA ARG A 25 -4.06 -8.18 43.00
C ARG A 25 -4.28 -7.77 41.53
N ILE A 26 -5.37 -7.06 41.22
CA ILE A 26 -5.72 -6.67 39.84
C ILE A 26 -5.45 -5.17 39.65
N SER A 27 -4.25 -4.84 39.19
CA SER A 27 -3.85 -3.47 38.82
C SER A 27 -3.85 -3.21 37.32
N THR A 28 -3.79 -4.28 36.51
CA THR A 28 -3.80 -4.29 35.04
C THR A 28 -4.56 -5.52 34.57
N THR A 29 -5.20 -5.45 33.40
CA THR A 29 -5.89 -6.59 32.77
C THR A 29 -5.03 -7.28 31.70
N SER A 30 -3.78 -6.84 31.52
CA SER A 30 -2.80 -7.49 30.65
C SER A 30 -2.49 -8.91 31.13
N GLY A 31 -2.65 -9.91 30.26
CA GLY A 31 -2.41 -11.32 30.58
C GLY A 31 -3.51 -11.98 31.45
N LEU A 32 -4.59 -11.27 31.75
CA LEU A 32 -5.81 -11.81 32.38
C LEU A 32 -6.84 -12.21 31.31
N ALA A 33 -7.83 -13.02 31.71
CA ALA A 33 -8.90 -13.49 30.84
C ALA A 33 -8.40 -14.12 29.52
N ASN A 34 -7.38 -15.00 29.60
CA ASN A 34 -6.76 -15.60 28.42
C ASN A 34 -7.80 -16.36 27.55
N GLY A 35 -7.85 -16.02 26.26
CA GLY A 35 -8.78 -16.62 25.31
C GLY A 35 -10.12 -15.89 25.19
N TYR A 36 -10.26 -14.72 25.82
CA TYR A 36 -11.42 -13.84 25.70
C TYR A 36 -11.02 -12.45 25.19
N GLN A 37 -11.89 -11.88 24.37
CA GLN A 37 -11.70 -10.56 23.81
C GLN A 37 -11.75 -9.51 24.93
N GLN A 38 -10.85 -8.53 24.84
CA GLN A 38 -10.91 -7.33 25.66
C GLN A 38 -11.24 -6.11 24.77
N ALA A 39 -11.88 -5.10 25.36
CA ALA A 39 -12.25 -3.89 24.66
C ALA A 39 -11.73 -2.63 25.36
N ASN A 40 -11.32 -1.67 24.55
CA ASN A 40 -11.15 -0.28 24.96
C ASN A 40 -12.54 0.32 25.20
N VAL A 41 -12.68 1.16 26.22
CA VAL A 41 -13.92 1.90 26.47
C VAL A 41 -13.70 3.40 26.41
N VAL A 42 -14.62 4.08 25.74
CA VAL A 42 -14.79 5.54 25.73
C VAL A 42 -16.24 5.86 26.08
N ILE A 43 -16.46 6.88 26.92
CA ILE A 43 -17.78 7.31 27.38
C ILE A 43 -17.91 8.81 27.13
N LEU A 44 -18.98 9.18 26.42
CA LEU A 44 -19.21 10.54 25.94
C LEU A 44 -20.64 11.00 26.22
N PRO A 45 -20.88 12.30 26.37
CA PRO A 45 -22.22 12.87 26.35
C PRO A 45 -23.00 12.53 25.07
N SER A 46 -24.31 12.33 25.18
CA SER A 46 -25.15 11.82 24.11
C SER A 46 -25.13 12.69 22.85
N HIS A 47 -24.96 14.01 23.00
CA HIS A 47 -24.87 14.95 21.88
C HIS A 47 -23.64 14.73 20.97
N LEU A 48 -22.59 14.06 21.46
CA LEU A 48 -21.41 13.69 20.67
C LEU A 48 -21.50 12.27 20.09
N ALA A 49 -22.47 11.47 20.54
CA ALA A 49 -22.48 10.03 20.30
C ALA A 49 -22.65 9.66 18.82
N ASN A 50 -23.50 10.39 18.08
CA ASN A 50 -23.72 10.10 16.66
C ASN A 50 -22.48 10.42 15.81
N ASP A 51 -21.84 11.57 16.08
CA ASP A 51 -20.58 11.97 15.44
C ASP A 51 -19.48 10.95 15.75
N PHE A 52 -19.36 10.50 17.00
CA PHE A 52 -18.34 9.54 17.40
C PHE A 52 -18.58 8.15 16.78
N GLN A 53 -19.84 7.69 16.69
CA GLN A 53 -20.17 6.45 16.00
C GLN A 53 -19.79 6.52 14.52
N ALA A 54 -20.15 7.62 13.83
CA ALA A 54 -19.79 7.82 12.43
C ALA A 54 -18.27 7.95 12.25
N PHE A 55 -17.57 8.58 13.20
CA PHE A 55 -16.10 8.62 13.25
C PHE A 55 -15.48 7.22 13.39
N CYS A 56 -16.04 6.34 14.22
CA CYS A 56 -15.59 4.95 14.33
C CYS A 56 -15.77 4.18 13.02
N HIS A 57 -16.95 4.29 12.38
CA HIS A 57 -17.20 3.62 11.10
C HIS A 57 -16.32 4.12 9.95
N SER A 58 -15.91 5.39 9.98
CA SER A 58 -14.96 5.95 9.00
C SER A 58 -13.49 5.61 9.30
N ASN A 59 -13.20 5.06 10.49
CA ASN A 59 -11.85 4.70 10.93
C ASN A 59 -11.83 3.30 11.58
N PRO A 60 -12.29 2.24 10.88
CA PRO A 60 -12.56 0.94 11.47
C PRO A 60 -11.30 0.19 11.93
N GLY A 61 -10.14 0.47 11.36
CA GLY A 61 -8.85 -0.11 11.79
C GLY A 61 -8.51 0.25 13.24
N PRO A 62 -8.35 1.54 13.58
CA PRO A 62 -8.10 1.95 14.97
C PRO A 62 -9.34 1.86 15.87
N LEU A 63 -10.56 2.01 15.33
CA LEU A 63 -11.81 2.11 16.11
C LEU A 63 -12.83 1.03 15.74
N PRO A 64 -12.51 -0.27 15.88
CA PRO A 64 -13.45 -1.35 15.60
C PRO A 64 -14.57 -1.33 16.63
N LEU A 65 -15.73 -0.77 16.28
CA LEU A 65 -16.86 -0.61 17.19
C LEU A 65 -17.56 -1.96 17.42
N LEU A 66 -17.46 -2.50 18.63
CA LEU A 66 -18.12 -3.74 19.03
C LEU A 66 -19.55 -3.47 19.52
N TYR A 67 -19.73 -2.40 20.31
CA TYR A 67 -21.02 -2.04 20.87
C TYR A 67 -21.09 -0.55 21.20
N ARG A 68 -22.29 0.03 21.01
CA ARG A 68 -22.68 1.36 21.45
C ARG A 68 -23.89 1.21 22.38
N SER A 69 -23.79 1.71 23.60
CA SER A 69 -24.90 1.70 24.55
C SER A 69 -25.96 2.75 24.20
N GLN A 70 -27.15 2.61 24.79
CA GLN A 70 -28.08 3.73 24.91
C GLN A 70 -27.55 4.75 25.93
N ALA A 71 -28.10 5.97 25.90
CA ALA A 71 -27.78 6.98 26.90
C ALA A 71 -28.23 6.51 28.30
N GLY A 72 -27.34 6.58 29.29
CA GLY A 72 -27.58 6.14 30.66
C GLY A 72 -27.49 4.63 30.90
N GLU A 73 -27.33 3.82 29.86
CA GLU A 73 -27.19 2.38 30.00
C GLU A 73 -25.83 2.02 30.61
N THR A 74 -25.84 1.18 31.65
CA THR A 74 -24.63 0.73 32.35
C THR A 74 -24.18 -0.68 31.97
N ALA A 75 -25.11 -1.48 31.42
CA ALA A 75 -24.84 -2.83 30.96
C ALA A 75 -24.34 -2.83 29.51
N CYS A 76 -23.79 -3.96 29.07
CA CYS A 76 -23.54 -4.23 27.66
C CYS A 76 -23.86 -5.70 27.33
N PRO A 77 -25.15 -6.09 27.33
CA PRO A 77 -25.56 -7.49 27.21
C PRO A 77 -24.93 -8.28 26.05
N PRO A 78 -24.64 -7.67 24.87
CA PRO A 78 -23.97 -8.39 23.78
C PRO A 78 -22.53 -8.80 24.09
N LEU A 79 -21.83 -8.12 25.01
CA LEU A 79 -20.41 -8.33 25.29
C LEU A 79 -20.16 -8.98 26.66
N ALA A 80 -21.00 -8.71 27.66
CA ALA A 80 -20.89 -9.34 28.97
C ALA A 80 -22.22 -9.44 29.70
N ARG A 81 -22.38 -10.51 30.47
CA ARG A 81 -23.48 -10.68 31.43
C ARG A 81 -23.08 -10.08 32.79
N ASP A 82 -24.09 -9.61 33.53
CA ASP A 82 -23.96 -9.11 34.91
C ASP A 82 -22.87 -8.04 35.11
N PHE A 83 -22.70 -7.18 34.11
CA PHE A 83 -21.69 -6.12 34.04
C PHE A 83 -22.25 -4.73 34.34
N ASP A 84 -21.47 -3.91 35.05
CA ASP A 84 -21.70 -2.48 35.21
C ASP A 84 -20.43 -1.69 34.85
N ILE A 85 -20.51 -0.92 33.77
CA ILE A 85 -19.41 -0.11 33.25
C ILE A 85 -18.88 0.94 34.23
N ARG A 86 -19.57 1.22 35.34
CA ARG A 86 -19.11 2.21 36.33
C ARG A 86 -18.19 1.61 37.40
N THR A 87 -18.11 0.28 37.51
CA THR A 87 -17.37 -0.40 38.58
C THR A 87 -16.47 -1.53 38.11
N ASP A 88 -16.74 -2.09 36.94
CA ASP A 88 -16.16 -3.37 36.54
C ASP A 88 -14.93 -3.22 35.64
N ILE A 89 -14.36 -2.02 35.58
CA ILE A 89 -13.03 -1.74 35.03
C ILE A 89 -12.13 -1.27 36.17
N SER A 90 -10.91 -1.79 36.24
CA SER A 90 -9.99 -1.56 37.36
C SER A 90 -9.59 -0.09 37.53
N GLN A 91 -9.53 0.67 36.44
CA GLN A 91 -9.22 2.09 36.48
C GLN A 91 -9.79 2.84 35.27
N TYR A 92 -10.39 4.00 35.55
CA TYR A 92 -10.90 4.95 34.56
C TYR A 92 -10.06 6.22 34.55
N CYS A 93 -10.03 6.86 33.39
CA CYS A 93 -9.52 8.21 33.18
C CYS A 93 -10.70 9.18 33.04
N VAL A 94 -10.62 10.32 33.72
CA VAL A 94 -11.61 11.40 33.60
C VAL A 94 -10.99 12.58 32.88
N TYR A 95 -11.62 12.97 31.78
CA TYR A 95 -11.18 14.08 30.96
C TYR A 95 -12.18 15.23 31.07
N GLU A 96 -11.67 16.43 31.34
CA GLU A 96 -12.45 17.66 31.31
C GLU A 96 -11.78 18.66 30.38
N ASN A 97 -12.56 19.24 29.47
CA ASN A 97 -12.09 20.17 28.44
C ASN A 97 -10.84 19.66 27.70
N GLY A 98 -10.88 18.39 27.29
CA GLY A 98 -9.80 17.75 26.55
C GLY A 98 -8.52 17.46 27.35
N ARG A 99 -8.56 17.48 28.70
CA ARG A 99 -7.40 17.19 29.55
C ARG A 99 -7.70 16.10 30.55
N LEU A 100 -6.77 15.18 30.75
CA LEU A 100 -6.83 14.20 31.82
C LEU A 100 -6.73 14.94 33.17
N VAL A 101 -7.79 14.90 33.97
CA VAL A 101 -7.83 15.57 35.28
C VAL A 101 -7.45 14.62 36.41
N ARG A 102 -7.91 13.36 36.33
CA ARG A 102 -7.70 12.35 37.37
C ARG A 102 -7.98 10.94 36.86
N THR A 103 -7.47 9.95 37.58
CA THR A 103 -7.86 8.55 37.44
C THR A 103 -8.69 8.11 38.66
N VAL A 104 -9.62 7.17 38.47
CA VAL A 104 -10.49 6.65 39.54
C VAL A 104 -10.74 5.15 39.37
N SER A 105 -11.00 4.44 40.46
CA SER A 105 -11.41 3.02 40.44
C SER A 105 -12.90 2.83 40.10
N SER A 106 -13.72 3.87 40.23
CA SER A 106 -15.15 3.79 39.93
C SER A 106 -15.73 5.12 39.42
N LEU A 107 -16.72 5.02 38.54
CA LEU A 107 -17.53 6.13 38.03
C LEU A 107 -18.88 6.27 38.76
N GLN A 108 -19.17 5.50 39.82
CA GLN A 108 -20.42 5.65 40.59
C GLN A 108 -20.61 7.06 41.17
N GLY A 109 -19.51 7.73 41.53
CA GLY A 109 -19.53 9.12 41.99
C GLY A 109 -19.97 10.14 40.93
N CYS A 110 -20.05 9.74 39.66
CA CYS A 110 -20.52 10.58 38.54
C CYS A 110 -22.01 10.36 38.22
N SER A 111 -22.78 9.79 39.15
CA SER A 111 -24.18 9.35 38.94
C SER A 111 -25.14 10.44 38.45
N GLN A 112 -24.94 11.70 38.82
CA GLN A 112 -25.83 12.80 38.40
C GLN A 112 -25.75 13.13 36.90
N THR A 113 -24.62 12.85 36.25
CA THR A 113 -24.44 13.11 34.81
C THR A 113 -24.64 11.85 33.95
N TRP A 114 -24.84 10.68 34.57
CA TRP A 114 -24.82 9.39 33.88
C TRP A 114 -25.96 9.23 32.87
N SER A 115 -27.14 9.81 33.12
CA SER A 115 -28.30 9.66 32.22
C SER A 115 -28.05 10.18 30.81
N ASP A 116 -27.07 11.08 30.62
CA ASP A 116 -26.68 11.63 29.31
C ASP A 116 -25.45 10.92 28.71
N MET A 117 -24.88 9.91 29.38
CA MET A 117 -23.64 9.27 28.94
C MET A 117 -23.90 8.08 28.04
N VAL A 118 -23.11 7.97 26.96
CA VAL A 118 -23.12 6.87 26.00
C VAL A 118 -21.76 6.19 26.04
N CYS A 119 -21.75 4.86 26.18
CA CYS A 119 -20.55 4.05 26.22
C CYS A 119 -20.26 3.42 24.85
N PHE A 120 -19.01 3.49 24.43
CA PHE A 120 -18.48 2.90 23.21
C PHE A 120 -17.44 1.85 23.58
N TYR A 121 -17.66 0.63 23.11
CA TYR A 121 -16.78 -0.51 23.31
C TYR A 121 -16.07 -0.80 22.01
N LEU A 122 -14.75 -0.60 22.00
CA LEU A 122 -13.91 -0.72 20.82
C LEU A 122 -12.99 -1.91 20.97
N GLY A 123 -12.89 -2.76 19.96
CA GLY A 123 -12.04 -3.94 20.03
C GLY A 123 -10.56 -3.60 20.23
N CYS A 124 -9.80 -4.57 20.72
CA CYS A 124 -8.42 -4.38 21.16
C CYS A 124 -7.48 -5.50 20.67
N SER A 125 -6.22 -5.16 20.43
CA SER A 125 -5.18 -6.07 19.93
C SER A 125 -4.74 -7.17 20.91
N PHE A 126 -5.10 -7.09 22.20
CA PHE A 126 -4.63 -8.08 23.18
C PHE A 126 -5.05 -9.52 22.85
N GLY A 127 -6.13 -9.72 22.08
CA GLY A 127 -6.62 -11.06 21.70
C GLY A 127 -5.71 -11.86 20.76
N PHE A 128 -4.82 -11.23 19.97
CA PHE A 128 -3.96 -11.98 19.03
C PHE A 128 -2.56 -12.31 19.55
N GLU A 129 -2.11 -11.76 20.68
CA GLU A 129 -0.76 -12.04 21.21
C GLU A 129 -0.57 -13.52 21.56
N GLY A 130 -1.63 -14.15 22.08
CA GLY A 130 -1.63 -15.60 22.31
C GLY A 130 -1.53 -16.41 21.01
N GLN A 131 -2.15 -15.93 19.92
CA GLN A 131 -2.09 -16.58 18.62
C GLN A 131 -0.71 -16.42 17.96
N LEU A 132 -0.10 -15.23 18.07
CA LEU A 132 1.27 -14.97 17.63
C LEU A 132 2.27 -15.92 18.31
N LYS A 133 2.18 -16.05 19.65
CA LYS A 133 3.03 -16.98 20.42
C LYS A 133 2.83 -18.44 20.00
N LYS A 134 1.58 -18.87 19.79
CA LYS A 134 1.27 -20.24 19.32
C LYS A 134 1.88 -20.54 17.96
N ALA A 135 2.00 -19.54 17.10
CA ALA A 135 2.66 -19.66 15.79
C ALA A 135 4.18 -19.44 15.83
N GLY A 136 4.77 -19.29 17.02
CA GLY A 136 6.20 -19.07 17.18
C GLY A 136 6.67 -17.65 16.87
N VAL A 137 5.76 -16.68 16.69
CA VAL A 137 6.10 -15.26 16.54
C VAL A 137 6.39 -14.67 17.92
N PRO A 138 7.64 -14.22 18.20
CA PRO A 138 7.98 -13.61 19.48
C PRO A 138 7.15 -12.36 19.74
N VAL A 139 6.67 -12.20 20.98
CA VAL A 139 5.97 -11.00 21.42
C VAL A 139 6.88 -10.26 22.39
N ARG A 140 7.81 -9.47 21.83
CA ARG A 140 8.95 -8.88 22.55
C ARG A 140 8.57 -8.09 23.79
N ASN A 141 7.49 -7.31 23.73
CA ASN A 141 6.99 -6.56 24.88
C ASN A 141 6.63 -7.49 26.05
N VAL A 142 6.00 -8.63 25.78
CA VAL A 142 5.65 -9.60 26.82
C VAL A 142 6.89 -10.33 27.33
N GLU A 143 7.84 -10.69 26.46
CA GLU A 143 9.14 -11.29 26.87
C GLU A 143 9.93 -10.35 27.80
N GLN A 144 9.82 -9.04 27.57
CA GLN A 144 10.51 -8.00 28.34
C GLN A 144 9.70 -7.52 29.57
N GLY A 145 8.47 -8.00 29.78
CA GLY A 145 7.60 -7.53 30.87
C GLY A 145 7.20 -6.06 30.74
N ARG A 146 7.07 -5.56 29.52
CA ARG A 146 6.81 -4.15 29.17
C ARG A 146 5.44 -4.00 28.51
N ASN A 147 4.80 -2.85 28.71
CA ASN A 147 3.65 -2.47 27.90
C ASN A 147 4.09 -2.23 26.45
N VAL A 148 3.22 -2.54 25.49
CA VAL A 148 3.53 -2.34 24.07
C VAL A 148 3.80 -0.86 23.77
N SER A 149 4.80 -0.58 22.96
CA SER A 149 5.11 0.79 22.52
C SER A 149 4.01 1.30 21.59
N MET A 150 3.49 2.50 21.88
CA MET A 150 2.47 3.15 21.05
C MET A 150 2.92 4.55 20.64
N TYR A 151 2.62 4.93 19.41
CA TYR A 151 3.08 6.18 18.83
C TYR A 151 1.93 6.91 18.16
N ARG A 152 1.89 8.23 18.39
CA ARG A 152 1.10 9.17 17.62
C ARG A 152 1.77 9.35 16.27
N THR A 153 1.03 9.08 15.19
CA THR A 153 1.55 9.24 13.83
C THR A 153 1.27 10.62 13.27
N SER A 154 1.90 10.96 12.14
CA SER A 154 1.51 12.11 11.31
C SER A 154 0.31 11.82 10.40
N VAL A 155 -0.23 10.59 10.43
CA VAL A 155 -1.35 10.18 9.57
C VAL A 155 -2.66 10.62 10.22
N PRO A 156 -3.45 11.51 9.60
CA PRO A 156 -4.72 11.94 10.15
C PRO A 156 -5.79 10.85 9.98
N CYS A 157 -6.66 10.67 10.98
CA CYS A 157 -7.89 9.92 10.82
C CYS A 157 -8.85 10.66 9.85
N VAL A 158 -9.76 9.90 9.21
CA VAL A 158 -10.86 10.46 8.44
C VAL A 158 -11.75 11.26 9.38
N SER A 159 -11.79 12.58 9.20
CA SER A 159 -12.51 13.49 10.09
C SER A 159 -14.02 13.37 9.87
N VAL A 160 -14.80 13.37 10.96
CA VAL A 160 -16.26 13.23 10.93
C VAL A 160 -16.86 14.09 12.03
N GLY A 161 -17.82 14.95 11.67
CA GLY A 161 -18.46 15.86 12.60
C GLY A 161 -17.43 16.71 13.35
N VAL A 162 -17.48 16.70 14.68
CA VAL A 162 -16.49 17.40 15.50
C VAL A 162 -15.14 16.68 15.63
N PHE A 163 -15.05 15.38 15.34
CA PHE A 163 -13.87 14.56 15.64
C PHE A 163 -12.83 14.60 14.53
N SER A 164 -11.60 14.91 14.94
CA SER A 164 -10.40 14.89 14.11
C SER A 164 -9.18 14.68 15.02
N CYS A 165 -8.33 13.71 14.69
CA CYS A 165 -7.13 13.39 15.45
C CYS A 165 -6.12 12.61 14.59
N PRO A 166 -4.84 12.58 15.00
CA PRO A 166 -3.86 11.66 14.43
C PRO A 166 -4.20 10.20 14.77
N LEU A 167 -3.88 9.28 13.85
CA LEU A 167 -3.89 7.85 14.10
C LEU A 167 -2.81 7.50 15.14
N VAL A 168 -3.17 6.65 16.10
CA VAL A 168 -2.21 6.02 17.03
C VAL A 168 -1.98 4.58 16.60
N VAL A 169 -0.72 4.15 16.66
CA VAL A 169 -0.30 2.79 16.29
C VAL A 169 0.43 2.11 17.45
N THR A 170 0.31 0.79 17.53
CA THR A 170 1.22 -0.05 18.34
C THR A 170 2.36 -0.53 17.45
N MET A 171 3.57 -0.58 17.97
CA MET A 171 4.73 -1.17 17.29
C MET A 171 5.16 -2.45 18.00
N ARG A 172 5.35 -3.53 17.24
CA ARG A 172 5.96 -4.76 17.73
C ARG A 172 7.14 -5.14 16.82
N PRO A 173 8.32 -5.45 17.37
CA PRO A 173 9.39 -6.04 16.59
C PRO A 173 9.02 -7.47 16.19
N VAL A 174 9.19 -7.80 14.90
CA VAL A 174 8.93 -9.13 14.36
C VAL A 174 10.11 -9.56 13.50
N SER A 175 10.66 -10.74 13.73
CA SER A 175 11.72 -11.30 12.87
C SER A 175 11.26 -11.30 11.40
N ALA A 176 12.14 -10.89 10.48
CA ALA A 176 11.83 -10.81 9.05
C ALA A 176 11.22 -12.11 8.49
N ASP A 177 11.72 -13.27 8.91
CA ASP A 177 11.24 -14.59 8.46
C ASP A 177 9.84 -14.95 8.98
N LEU A 178 9.34 -14.22 9.98
CA LEU A 178 8.04 -14.45 10.63
C LEU A 178 6.98 -13.39 10.27
N LEU A 179 7.30 -12.44 9.38
CA LEU A 179 6.37 -11.40 8.95
C LEU A 179 5.08 -12.00 8.34
N ASN A 180 5.22 -12.98 7.45
CA ASN A 180 4.06 -13.66 6.85
C ASN A 180 3.20 -14.38 7.89
N ALA A 181 3.81 -15.03 8.89
CA ALA A 181 3.06 -15.68 9.97
C ALA A 181 2.28 -14.64 10.79
N ALA A 182 2.91 -13.53 11.16
CA ALA A 182 2.24 -12.45 11.90
C ALA A 182 1.05 -11.86 11.12
N LEU A 183 1.18 -11.69 9.80
CA LEU A 183 0.12 -11.24 8.91
C LEU A 183 -1.04 -12.24 8.82
N GLN A 184 -0.73 -13.50 8.57
CA GLN A 184 -1.70 -14.59 8.44
C GLN A 184 -2.54 -14.78 9.70
N ILE A 185 -1.99 -14.48 10.87
CA ILE A 185 -2.73 -14.56 12.14
C ILE A 185 -3.58 -13.32 12.35
N THR A 186 -2.98 -12.13 12.20
CA THR A 186 -3.64 -10.88 12.59
C THR A 186 -4.72 -10.43 11.61
N HIS A 187 -4.61 -10.76 10.31
CA HIS A 187 -5.63 -10.37 9.33
C HIS A 187 -7.01 -11.00 9.57
N LEU A 188 -7.07 -12.14 10.28
CA LEU A 188 -8.30 -12.85 10.60
C LEU A 188 -9.14 -12.15 11.67
N ASN A 189 -8.59 -11.16 12.37
CA ASN A 189 -9.23 -10.49 13.50
C ASN A 189 -9.46 -8.99 13.23
N PRO A 190 -10.28 -8.60 12.23
CA PRO A 190 -10.50 -7.19 11.89
C PRO A 190 -11.12 -6.38 13.04
N LEU A 191 -11.92 -7.02 13.88
CA LEU A 191 -12.48 -6.43 15.10
C LEU A 191 -11.44 -6.25 16.22
N ALA A 192 -10.20 -6.71 16.04
CA ALA A 192 -9.05 -6.50 16.93
C ALA A 192 -7.93 -5.78 16.19
N HIS A 193 -8.28 -4.74 15.43
CA HIS A 193 -7.43 -3.95 14.53
C HIS A 193 -6.98 -4.66 13.24
N GLY A 194 -6.99 -6.00 13.17
CA GLY A 194 -6.71 -6.75 11.94
C GLY A 194 -5.23 -6.75 11.53
N ALA A 195 -4.98 -6.80 10.22
CA ALA A 195 -3.62 -6.84 9.65
C ALA A 195 -2.81 -5.56 10.01
N PRO A 196 -1.46 -5.65 10.03
CA PRO A 196 -0.58 -4.50 10.14
C PRO A 196 -0.91 -3.41 9.12
N ILE A 197 -0.69 -2.16 9.52
CA ILE A 197 -0.93 -0.98 8.69
C ILE A 197 0.36 -0.40 8.10
N HIS A 198 1.51 -0.84 8.62
CA HIS A 198 2.84 -0.49 8.11
C HIS A 198 3.87 -1.50 8.59
N ILE A 199 4.85 -1.81 7.74
CA ILE A 199 5.99 -2.67 8.04
C ILE A 199 7.25 -1.99 7.51
N GLY A 200 8.24 -1.78 8.39
CA GLY A 200 9.51 -1.15 8.03
C GLY A 200 9.76 0.18 8.75
N HIS A 201 10.33 1.15 8.05
CA HIS A 201 10.90 2.35 8.64
C HIS A 201 9.82 3.26 9.26
N PRO A 202 9.99 3.71 10.53
CA PRO A 202 8.98 4.47 11.27
C PRO A 202 8.67 5.86 10.69
N ALA A 203 9.62 6.48 9.98
CA ALA A 203 9.43 7.82 9.41
C ALA A 203 8.28 7.91 8.39
N PHE A 204 7.91 6.80 7.73
CA PHE A 204 6.73 6.75 6.85
C PHE A 204 5.40 6.98 7.60
N LEU A 205 5.40 6.86 8.94
CA LEU A 205 4.29 7.22 9.83
C LEU A 205 4.55 8.53 10.58
N GLY A 206 5.62 9.26 10.28
CA GLY A 206 6.03 10.47 11.00
C GLY A 206 6.70 10.22 12.35
N ILE A 207 7.04 8.97 12.67
CA ILE A 207 7.67 8.59 13.94
C ILE A 207 9.18 8.77 13.80
N GLN A 208 9.76 9.67 14.60
CA GLN A 208 11.18 10.04 14.53
C GLN A 208 12.10 9.08 15.30
N GLU A 209 11.68 8.66 16.50
CA GLU A 209 12.51 7.87 17.40
C GLU A 209 11.67 6.76 18.07
N LEU A 210 11.98 5.49 17.77
CA LEU A 210 11.31 4.36 18.42
C LEU A 210 11.61 4.28 19.93
N SER A 211 12.71 4.88 20.41
CA SER A 211 13.06 4.89 21.83
C SER A 211 12.15 5.74 22.71
N LYS A 212 11.27 6.58 22.12
CA LYS A 212 10.38 7.49 22.84
C LYS A 212 8.92 7.27 22.42
N PRO A 213 8.28 6.19 22.89
CA PRO A 213 6.85 6.01 22.63
C PRO A 213 6.03 7.11 23.31
N ASP A 214 4.93 7.53 22.68
CA ASP A 214 3.98 8.49 23.26
C ASP A 214 3.16 7.84 24.39
N TYR A 215 2.92 6.52 24.31
CA TYR A 215 2.27 5.72 25.34
C TYR A 215 2.93 4.34 25.48
N GLY A 216 2.85 3.77 26.68
CA GLY A 216 3.45 2.47 27.00
C GLY A 216 4.96 2.59 27.23
N ASP A 217 5.66 1.47 27.08
CA ASP A 217 7.09 1.37 27.38
C ASP A 217 7.90 1.16 26.09
N GLN A 218 9.16 1.55 26.09
CA GLN A 218 10.07 1.26 24.98
C GLN A 218 10.31 -0.24 24.88
N VAL A 219 10.17 -0.83 23.69
CA VAL A 219 10.49 -2.25 23.45
C VAL A 219 11.81 -2.35 22.66
N GLU A 220 12.74 -3.16 23.15
CA GLU A 220 14.02 -3.37 22.49
C GLU A 220 13.88 -4.37 21.33
N LEU A 221 14.48 -4.04 20.18
CA LEU A 221 14.56 -4.89 19.00
C LEU A 221 15.75 -5.85 19.11
N GLN A 222 15.63 -7.05 18.56
CA GLN A 222 16.74 -7.98 18.35
C GLN A 222 17.31 -7.84 16.93
N PRO A 223 18.57 -8.27 16.68
CA PRO A 223 19.11 -8.34 15.33
C PRO A 223 18.18 -9.16 14.40
N GLY A 224 17.82 -8.59 13.25
CA GLY A 224 16.90 -9.20 12.28
C GLY A 224 15.40 -8.92 12.54
N ASP A 225 15.05 -8.27 13.65
CA ASP A 225 13.68 -7.79 13.86
C ASP A 225 13.37 -6.59 12.94
N VAL A 226 12.16 -6.58 12.40
CA VAL A 226 11.56 -5.51 11.62
C VAL A 226 10.47 -4.83 12.46
N PRO A 227 10.42 -3.49 12.51
CA PRO A 227 9.30 -2.79 13.14
C PRO A 227 8.00 -3.03 12.37
N VAL A 228 6.99 -3.57 13.03
CA VAL A 228 5.65 -3.78 12.47
C VAL A 228 4.63 -2.98 13.26
N PHE A 229 3.76 -2.25 12.56
CA PHE A 229 2.80 -1.34 13.17
C PHE A 229 1.37 -1.80 12.92
N TRP A 230 0.55 -1.80 13.97
CA TRP A 230 -0.89 -2.02 13.92
C TRP A 230 -1.63 -0.78 14.39
N ALA A 231 -2.82 -0.53 13.84
CA ALA A 231 -3.70 0.50 14.37
C ALA A 231 -4.03 0.23 15.85
N CYS A 232 -4.31 1.28 16.63
CA CYS A 232 -4.50 1.18 18.07
C CYS A 232 -5.76 1.92 18.53
N GLY A 233 -6.50 1.29 19.47
CA GLY A 233 -7.68 1.87 20.12
C GLY A 233 -7.41 3.13 20.95
N VAL A 234 -6.15 3.42 21.30
CA VAL A 234 -5.74 4.70 21.92
C VAL A 234 -6.01 5.90 21.01
N THR A 235 -6.20 5.68 19.71
CA THR A 235 -6.74 6.71 18.78
C THR A 235 -8.06 7.31 19.28
N ALA A 236 -8.88 6.53 19.98
CA ALA A 236 -10.12 7.03 20.59
C ALA A 236 -9.86 8.07 21.69
N ILE A 237 -8.77 7.89 22.45
CA ILE A 237 -8.34 8.84 23.49
C ILE A 237 -7.91 10.16 22.83
N GLU A 238 -7.12 10.10 21.76
CA GLU A 238 -6.74 11.31 20.99
C GLU A 238 -7.97 12.04 20.43
N ALA A 239 -8.99 11.31 19.97
CA ALA A 239 -10.22 11.90 19.46
C ALA A 239 -11.00 12.67 20.54
N ILE A 240 -11.08 12.15 21.77
CA ILE A 240 -11.81 12.83 22.86
C ILE A 240 -11.03 14.00 23.45
N LEU A 241 -9.69 13.90 23.52
CA LEU A 241 -8.81 14.98 24.02
C LEU A 241 -8.94 16.25 23.18
N SER A 242 -9.32 16.14 21.91
CA SER A 242 -9.41 17.32 21.03
C SER A 242 -10.75 18.07 21.12
N LYS A 243 -11.82 17.48 21.71
CA LYS A 243 -13.19 18.02 21.56
C LYS A 243 -14.13 17.91 22.76
N ALA A 244 -13.96 16.95 23.67
CA ALA A 244 -14.96 16.69 24.70
C ALA A 244 -14.80 17.61 25.91
N SER A 245 -15.90 18.25 26.34
CA SER A 245 -15.96 19.02 27.59
C SER A 245 -15.91 18.13 28.83
N LEU A 246 -16.50 16.93 28.74
CA LEU A 246 -16.40 15.85 29.71
C LEU A 246 -16.39 14.53 28.96
N ALA A 247 -15.43 13.66 29.26
CA ALA A 247 -15.36 12.31 28.72
C ALA A 247 -14.72 11.36 29.74
N PHE A 248 -14.98 10.08 29.58
CA PHE A 248 -14.29 9.04 30.34
C PHE A 248 -13.68 8.00 29.40
N SER A 249 -12.60 7.38 29.83
CA SER A 249 -12.09 6.16 29.20
C SER A 249 -11.65 5.18 30.26
N HIS A 250 -11.39 3.95 29.86
CA HIS A 250 -10.50 3.09 30.64
C HIS A 250 -9.07 3.69 30.69
N SER A 251 -8.31 3.37 31.73
CA SER A 251 -6.87 3.66 31.78
C SER A 251 -6.11 2.68 30.89
N PRO A 252 -5.05 3.08 30.15
CA PRO A 252 -4.25 2.16 29.37
C PRO A 252 -3.78 0.95 30.20
N GLY A 253 -4.00 -0.27 29.68
CA GLY A 253 -3.72 -1.51 30.40
C GLY A 253 -4.84 -2.00 31.35
N CYS A 254 -5.92 -1.23 31.51
CA CYS A 254 -7.09 -1.56 32.32
C CYS A 254 -8.34 -1.76 31.44
N MET A 255 -8.28 -2.63 30.45
CA MET A 255 -9.36 -2.84 29.47
C MET A 255 -10.58 -3.54 30.07
N PHE A 256 -11.74 -3.40 29.42
CA PHE A 256 -12.94 -4.17 29.71
C PHE A 256 -12.80 -5.62 29.21
N MET A 257 -12.92 -6.60 30.10
CA MET A 257 -12.88 -8.03 29.74
C MET A 257 -14.27 -8.51 29.34
N THR A 258 -14.44 -8.98 28.11
CA THR A 258 -15.73 -9.46 27.59
C THR A 258 -15.93 -10.95 27.87
N ASP A 259 -17.15 -11.45 27.70
CA ASP A 259 -17.46 -12.89 27.70
C ASP A 259 -17.29 -13.53 26.30
N ILE A 260 -16.81 -12.77 25.32
CA ILE A 260 -16.63 -13.20 23.93
C ILE A 260 -15.29 -13.93 23.80
N PRO A 261 -15.25 -15.19 23.35
CA PRO A 261 -13.99 -15.88 23.08
C PRO A 261 -13.19 -15.24 21.95
N ASP A 262 -11.86 -15.19 22.07
CA ASP A 262 -10.96 -14.70 21.01
C ASP A 262 -11.04 -15.53 19.71
N SER A 263 -11.51 -16.78 19.80
CA SER A 263 -11.60 -17.71 18.68
C SER A 263 -12.88 -17.59 17.86
N SER A 264 -13.81 -16.71 18.24
CA SER A 264 -15.13 -16.69 17.61
C SER A 264 -15.21 -15.65 16.49
N SER A 265 -15.33 -16.14 15.26
CA SER A 265 -15.91 -15.49 14.09
C SER A 265 -17.40 -15.08 14.27
N SER A 266 -17.91 -15.03 15.51
CA SER A 266 -19.35 -15.07 15.81
C SER A 266 -20.02 -13.72 16.05
N ILE A 267 -19.30 -12.59 16.02
CA ILE A 267 -19.95 -11.31 15.74
C ILE A 267 -19.99 -11.16 14.22
N THR A 268 -20.87 -11.94 13.59
CA THR A 268 -21.23 -11.76 12.19
C THR A 268 -21.88 -10.38 12.05
N SER A 269 -21.15 -9.41 11.52
CA SER A 269 -21.78 -8.49 10.57
C SER A 269 -22.45 -9.37 9.50
N PRO A 270 -23.67 -9.07 9.03
CA PRO A 270 -24.42 -9.91 8.09
C PRO A 270 -23.74 -10.15 6.71
N THR A 271 -22.46 -9.76 6.56
CA THR A 271 -21.70 -9.70 5.30
C THR A 271 -20.39 -10.50 5.31
N THR A 272 -19.97 -11.16 6.40
CA THR A 272 -18.70 -11.92 6.46
C THR A 272 -18.92 -13.43 6.47
N PRO A 273 -18.37 -14.21 5.52
CA PRO A 273 -18.50 -15.67 5.50
C PRO A 273 -17.84 -16.35 6.70
N ALA A 274 -18.35 -17.52 7.07
CA ALA A 274 -18.00 -18.26 8.29
C ALA A 274 -16.56 -18.84 8.32
N ASP A 275 -15.92 -18.97 7.14
CA ASP A 275 -14.51 -19.35 7.00
C ASP A 275 -13.76 -18.28 6.16
N PRO A 276 -12.54 -17.89 6.56
CA PRO A 276 -11.73 -16.95 5.81
C PRO A 276 -11.28 -17.58 4.48
N ASP A 277 -11.53 -16.89 3.37
CA ASP A 277 -11.07 -17.28 2.03
C ASP A 277 -9.52 -17.29 1.99
N PRO A 278 -8.87 -18.46 1.81
CA PRO A 278 -7.41 -18.56 1.76
C PRO A 278 -6.79 -17.75 0.62
N GLU A 279 -7.53 -17.49 -0.46
CA GLU A 279 -7.04 -16.67 -1.57
C GLU A 279 -6.92 -15.18 -1.19
N LEU A 280 -7.65 -14.74 -0.15
CA LEU A 280 -7.59 -13.37 0.37
C LEU A 280 -6.50 -13.16 1.43
N THR A 281 -5.84 -14.23 1.86
CA THR A 281 -4.76 -14.17 2.85
C THR A 281 -3.60 -13.29 2.34
N PRO A 282 -3.18 -12.26 3.09
CA PRO A 282 -2.10 -11.36 2.69
C PRO A 282 -0.72 -12.01 2.84
N SER A 283 0.19 -11.62 1.95
CA SER A 283 1.62 -11.90 2.01
C SER A 283 2.42 -10.60 2.00
N CYS A 284 3.61 -10.62 2.59
CA CYS A 284 4.53 -9.49 2.68
C CYS A 284 5.58 -9.51 1.57
N PHE A 285 5.87 -8.34 1.01
CA PHE A 285 6.87 -8.15 -0.04
C PHE A 285 7.78 -6.97 0.32
N LEU A 286 9.09 -7.19 0.30
CA LEU A 286 10.09 -6.16 0.55
C LEU A 286 10.26 -5.29 -0.70
N LEU A 287 10.08 -3.98 -0.56
CA LEU A 287 10.20 -3.02 -1.66
C LEU A 287 11.49 -2.18 -1.61
N SER A 288 12.01 -1.91 -0.42
CA SER A 288 13.30 -1.23 -0.25
C SER A 288 13.96 -1.67 1.05
N HIS A 289 15.29 -1.75 1.05
CA HIS A 289 16.09 -2.00 2.24
C HIS A 289 16.45 -0.72 3.00
N ASP A 290 16.54 0.42 2.31
CA ASP A 290 16.92 1.70 2.90
C ASP A 290 16.17 2.87 2.21
N PRO A 291 15.21 3.52 2.88
CA PRO A 291 14.64 3.09 4.15
C PRO A 291 13.88 1.76 3.98
N LEU A 292 13.95 0.89 5.00
CA LEU A 292 13.26 -0.40 4.99
C LEU A 292 11.76 -0.21 4.74
N PHE A 293 11.21 -0.86 3.71
CA PHE A 293 9.81 -0.67 3.33
C PHE A 293 9.22 -1.93 2.73
N TYR A 294 8.08 -2.37 3.26
CA TYR A 294 7.33 -3.52 2.75
C TYR A 294 5.93 -3.11 2.28
N SER A 295 5.37 -3.95 1.41
CA SER A 295 3.98 -3.89 0.96
C SER A 295 3.29 -5.23 1.15
N LEU A 296 1.95 -5.24 1.05
CA LEU A 296 1.11 -6.41 1.25
C LEU A 296 0.22 -6.65 0.05
N ALA A 297 0.01 -7.89 -0.35
CA ALA A 297 -1.04 -8.27 -1.30
C ALA A 297 -1.62 -9.64 -0.97
N SER A 298 -2.87 -9.89 -1.33
CA SER A 298 -3.48 -11.21 -1.15
C SER A 298 -2.89 -12.23 -2.11
N HIS A 299 -2.95 -13.51 -1.73
CA HIS A 299 -2.51 -14.62 -2.59
C HIS A 299 -3.14 -14.57 -3.99
N ARG A 300 -4.46 -14.28 -4.07
CA ARG A 300 -5.19 -14.11 -5.34
C ARG A 300 -4.59 -13.03 -6.24
N ALA A 301 -4.30 -11.85 -5.68
CA ALA A 301 -3.78 -10.73 -6.44
C ALA A 301 -2.37 -11.06 -6.96
N VAL A 302 -1.54 -11.64 -6.10
CA VAL A 302 -0.18 -12.09 -6.44
C VAL A 302 -0.20 -13.11 -7.58
N GLU A 303 -1.05 -14.12 -7.50
CA GLU A 303 -1.12 -15.17 -8.53
C GLU A 303 -1.63 -14.62 -9.87
N LYS A 304 -2.64 -13.75 -9.85
CA LYS A 304 -3.11 -13.07 -11.07
C LYS A 304 -2.02 -12.18 -11.68
N ILE A 305 -1.25 -11.44 -10.88
CA ILE A 305 -0.15 -10.61 -11.39
C ILE A 305 0.95 -11.48 -12.00
N ARG A 306 1.29 -12.61 -11.37
CA ARG A 306 2.21 -13.61 -11.95
C ARG A 306 1.68 -14.24 -13.24
N GLN A 307 0.36 -14.37 -13.38
CA GLN A 307 -0.25 -14.78 -14.64
C GLN A 307 -0.09 -13.70 -15.72
N LEU A 308 -0.28 -12.42 -15.39
CA LEU A 308 -0.01 -11.31 -16.32
C LEU A 308 1.47 -11.32 -16.76
N GLU A 309 2.39 -11.52 -15.81
CA GLU A 309 3.82 -11.58 -16.07
C GLU A 309 4.20 -12.73 -17.03
N ARG A 310 3.54 -13.89 -16.89
CA ARG A 310 3.69 -15.02 -17.82
C ARG A 310 3.17 -14.71 -19.22
N ILE A 311 2.03 -14.02 -19.34
CA ILE A 311 1.43 -13.65 -20.64
C ILE A 311 2.37 -12.70 -21.39
N ILE A 312 2.86 -11.65 -20.73
CA ILE A 312 3.75 -10.67 -21.38
C ILE A 312 5.13 -11.25 -21.69
N GLY A 313 5.56 -12.32 -21.00
CA GLY A 313 6.82 -13.03 -21.28
C GLY A 313 6.78 -13.95 -22.50
N GLU A 314 5.65 -14.01 -23.22
CA GLU A 314 5.57 -14.71 -24.51
C GLU A 314 6.46 -14.04 -25.55
N ASP A 315 7.08 -14.85 -26.41
CA ASP A 315 8.08 -14.37 -27.39
C ASP A 315 7.74 -14.86 -28.80
N PRO A 316 6.60 -14.44 -29.38
CA PRO A 316 6.24 -14.83 -30.74
C PRO A 316 7.25 -14.30 -31.77
N GLY A 317 7.96 -13.21 -31.46
CA GLY A 317 9.02 -12.65 -32.28
C GLY A 317 10.34 -13.44 -32.25
N GLN A 318 10.46 -14.44 -31.37
CA GLN A 318 11.65 -15.28 -31.14
C GLN A 318 12.92 -14.45 -30.89
N ARG A 319 12.79 -13.39 -30.09
CA ARG A 319 13.88 -12.46 -29.77
C ARG A 319 14.83 -12.97 -28.68
N GLY A 320 14.45 -14.00 -27.95
CA GLY A 320 15.21 -14.55 -26.83
C GLY A 320 14.87 -13.90 -25.48
N ILE A 321 13.80 -13.12 -25.41
CA ILE A 321 13.43 -12.31 -24.24
C ILE A 321 13.22 -13.14 -22.96
N ARG A 322 12.77 -14.39 -23.11
CA ARG A 322 12.60 -15.34 -22.00
C ARG A 322 13.88 -15.55 -21.19
N ALA A 323 15.05 -15.38 -21.82
CA ALA A 323 16.33 -15.50 -21.13
C ALA A 323 16.59 -14.31 -20.17
N LEU A 324 15.97 -13.15 -20.42
CA LEU A 324 16.09 -11.97 -19.57
C LEU A 324 15.14 -12.00 -18.37
N PHE A 325 14.07 -12.79 -18.44
CA PHE A 325 13.04 -12.89 -17.41
C PHE A 325 13.59 -13.01 -15.98
N VAL A 326 13.08 -12.15 -15.10
CA VAL A 326 13.26 -12.21 -13.65
C VAL A 326 11.87 -12.24 -13.04
N GLN A 327 11.62 -13.23 -12.20
CA GLN A 327 10.31 -13.45 -11.60
C GLN A 327 9.93 -12.32 -10.64
N ASP A 328 8.65 -11.95 -10.65
CA ASP A 328 8.03 -10.98 -9.74
C ASP A 328 8.52 -9.53 -9.92
N GLU A 329 9.25 -9.18 -10.98
CA GLU A 329 9.60 -7.79 -11.28
C GLU A 329 8.34 -6.94 -11.55
N LEU A 330 7.35 -7.50 -12.24
CA LEU A 330 6.05 -6.85 -12.42
C LEU A 330 5.34 -6.64 -11.09
N LEU A 331 5.34 -7.65 -10.21
CA LEU A 331 4.70 -7.59 -8.90
C LEU A 331 5.32 -6.51 -8.02
N HIS A 332 6.64 -6.50 -7.86
CA HIS A 332 7.30 -5.54 -6.97
C HIS A 332 7.22 -4.11 -7.54
N SER A 333 7.37 -3.95 -8.85
CA SER A 333 7.17 -2.66 -9.52
C SER A 333 5.76 -2.11 -9.29
N CYS A 334 4.71 -2.93 -9.47
CA CYS A 334 3.33 -2.49 -9.27
C CYS A 334 2.97 -2.26 -7.80
N LEU A 335 3.56 -3.03 -6.87
CA LEU A 335 3.44 -2.76 -5.44
C LEU A 335 4.10 -1.43 -5.06
N ALA A 336 5.26 -1.09 -5.64
CA ALA A 336 5.88 0.22 -5.43
C ALA A 336 5.02 1.36 -6.01
N LEU A 337 4.60 1.23 -7.28
CA LEU A 337 3.73 2.20 -7.96
C LEU A 337 2.41 2.43 -7.23
N SER A 338 1.86 1.42 -6.57
CA SER A 338 0.60 1.57 -5.82
C SER A 338 0.76 2.48 -4.59
N HIS A 339 1.94 2.55 -3.98
CA HIS A 339 2.27 3.51 -2.90
C HIS A 339 2.61 4.91 -3.41
N SER A 340 3.04 5.05 -4.67
CA SER A 340 3.43 6.34 -5.25
C SER A 340 2.25 7.29 -5.42
N SER A 341 2.45 8.57 -5.12
CA SER A 341 1.49 9.65 -5.38
C SER A 341 1.82 10.41 -6.66
N SER A 342 3.11 10.51 -7.01
CA SER A 342 3.62 11.21 -8.20
C SER A 342 4.56 10.31 -9.01
N VAL A 343 4.26 10.12 -10.30
CA VAL A 343 4.99 9.23 -11.20
C VAL A 343 5.46 9.99 -12.44
N ALA A 344 6.75 9.90 -12.74
CA ALA A 344 7.29 10.36 -14.03
C ALA A 344 7.49 9.16 -14.96
N ILE A 345 6.91 9.22 -16.15
CA ILE A 345 7.03 8.20 -17.20
C ILE A 345 7.94 8.74 -18.30
N THR A 346 8.80 7.91 -18.88
CA THR A 346 9.56 8.25 -20.09
C THR A 346 9.49 7.10 -21.08
N THR A 347 9.37 7.44 -22.36
CA THR A 347 9.31 6.49 -23.47
C THR A 347 9.86 7.14 -24.73
N GLY A 348 10.27 6.33 -25.69
CA GLY A 348 10.74 6.78 -27.00
C GLY A 348 12.07 6.16 -27.36
N PHE A 349 12.08 5.50 -28.52
CA PHE A 349 13.23 4.82 -29.06
C PHE A 349 13.43 5.22 -30.54
N PRO A 350 14.45 6.04 -30.87
CA PRO A 350 14.70 6.49 -32.24
C PRO A 350 15.42 5.43 -33.09
N THR A 351 14.75 4.31 -33.35
CA THR A 351 15.30 3.16 -34.07
C THR A 351 15.61 3.47 -35.54
N HIS A 352 14.81 4.33 -36.17
CA HIS A 352 14.82 4.61 -37.61
C HIS A 352 15.45 5.97 -37.92
N TYR A 353 16.73 6.14 -37.56
CA TYR A 353 17.49 7.41 -37.66
C TYR A 353 17.52 8.09 -39.05
N MET A 354 17.10 7.41 -40.12
CA MET A 354 16.98 7.97 -41.48
C MET A 354 15.56 8.48 -41.82
N HIS A 355 14.60 8.32 -40.90
CA HIS A 355 13.21 8.75 -41.05
C HIS A 355 12.88 9.89 -40.08
N SER A 356 11.79 10.60 -40.37
CA SER A 356 11.23 11.64 -39.52
C SER A 356 9.73 11.39 -39.33
N PRO A 357 9.25 11.11 -38.11
CA PRO A 357 10.06 10.90 -36.90
C PRO A 357 10.90 9.60 -36.98
N PRO A 358 12.04 9.52 -36.27
CA PRO A 358 12.87 8.31 -36.18
C PRO A 358 12.36 7.30 -35.14
N ASP A 359 11.40 7.72 -34.31
CA ASP A 359 10.84 6.96 -33.20
C ASP A 359 9.97 5.78 -33.70
N GLU A 360 9.84 4.75 -32.86
CA GLU A 360 9.10 3.54 -33.19
C GLU A 360 7.76 3.40 -32.46
N THR A 361 6.96 2.41 -32.87
CA THR A 361 5.62 2.15 -32.34
C THR A 361 5.59 1.45 -30.97
N ASP A 362 6.71 0.85 -30.53
CA ASP A 362 6.80 0.26 -29.19
C ASP A 362 7.15 1.32 -28.15
N GLY A 363 6.51 1.24 -26.98
CA GLY A 363 6.65 2.20 -25.88
C GLY A 363 5.45 3.11 -25.67
N PRO A 364 5.10 4.02 -26.61
CA PRO A 364 4.06 5.02 -26.40
C PRO A 364 2.69 4.45 -26.02
N PRO A 365 2.15 3.40 -26.67
CA PRO A 365 0.88 2.79 -26.24
C PRO A 365 0.91 2.28 -24.80
N GLY A 366 1.96 1.56 -24.40
CA GLY A 366 2.13 1.07 -23.04
C GLY A 366 2.26 2.20 -22.02
N ALA A 367 3.01 3.27 -22.36
CA ALA A 367 3.14 4.45 -21.53
C ALA A 367 1.78 5.14 -21.29
N ILE A 368 0.96 5.26 -22.33
CA ILE A 368 -0.40 5.81 -22.25
C ILE A 368 -1.30 4.93 -21.38
N ALA A 369 -1.27 3.61 -21.55
CA ALA A 369 -2.06 2.69 -20.73
C ALA A 369 -1.71 2.80 -19.23
N ILE A 370 -0.42 2.88 -18.89
CA ILE A 370 0.04 3.14 -17.52
C ILE A 370 -0.48 4.49 -17.03
N ALA A 371 -0.30 5.56 -17.81
CA ALA A 371 -0.73 6.91 -17.43
C ALA A 371 -2.25 6.98 -17.18
N THR A 372 -3.05 6.37 -18.07
CA THR A 372 -4.51 6.31 -17.96
C THR A 372 -4.95 5.61 -16.67
N MET A 373 -4.34 4.46 -16.33
CA MET A 373 -4.66 3.77 -15.07
C MET A 373 -4.20 4.58 -13.85
N LEU A 374 -2.98 5.14 -13.84
CA LEU A 374 -2.49 5.94 -12.71
C LEU A 374 -3.39 7.17 -12.45
N LEU A 375 -3.84 7.86 -13.49
CA LEU A 375 -4.80 8.97 -13.37
C LEU A 375 -6.14 8.53 -12.78
N ALA A 376 -6.67 7.37 -13.22
CA ALA A 376 -7.90 6.79 -12.68
C ALA A 376 -7.79 6.45 -11.17
N LEU A 377 -6.58 6.10 -10.73
CA LEU A 377 -6.26 5.84 -9.33
C LEU A 377 -5.97 7.13 -8.54
N GLY A 378 -6.11 8.30 -9.15
CA GLY A 378 -5.93 9.61 -8.53
C GLY A 378 -4.47 10.03 -8.35
N LYS A 379 -3.54 9.42 -9.08
CA LYS A 379 -2.10 9.72 -9.00
C LYS A 379 -1.73 10.83 -9.97
N GLN A 380 -0.68 11.58 -9.64
CA GLN A 380 -0.10 12.57 -10.54
C GLN A 380 0.87 11.91 -11.52
N VAL A 381 0.72 12.22 -12.80
CA VAL A 381 1.54 11.63 -13.87
C VAL A 381 2.21 12.75 -14.65
N THR A 382 3.51 12.62 -14.92
CA THR A 382 4.27 13.50 -15.82
C THR A 382 4.98 12.66 -16.87
N LEU A 383 4.92 13.07 -18.14
CA LEU A 383 5.67 12.42 -19.21
C LEU A 383 6.96 13.21 -19.49
N ILE A 384 8.09 12.52 -19.53
CA ILE A 384 9.41 13.07 -19.85
C ILE A 384 9.83 12.55 -21.23
N THR A 385 10.16 13.48 -22.13
CA THR A 385 10.55 13.18 -23.51
C THR A 385 11.84 13.88 -23.90
N ASP A 386 12.49 13.40 -24.95
CA ASP A 386 13.52 14.16 -25.66
C ASP A 386 12.97 15.49 -26.18
N ARG A 387 13.80 16.52 -26.17
CA ARG A 387 13.53 17.82 -26.79
C ARG A 387 13.10 17.66 -28.26
N ARG A 388 13.77 16.76 -28.99
CA ARG A 388 13.49 16.46 -30.40
C ARG A 388 12.08 15.88 -30.61
N ALA A 389 11.61 15.07 -29.66
CA ALA A 389 10.32 14.37 -29.76
C ALA A 389 9.18 15.14 -29.08
N LEU A 390 9.43 16.36 -28.57
CA LEU A 390 8.46 17.11 -27.78
C LEU A 390 7.17 17.38 -28.56
N GLU A 391 7.25 17.97 -29.75
CA GLU A 391 6.07 18.30 -30.57
C GLU A 391 5.29 17.04 -30.96
N MET A 392 5.99 15.99 -31.40
CA MET A 392 5.38 14.70 -31.74
C MET A 392 4.62 14.10 -30.54
N ASN A 393 5.24 14.08 -29.36
CA ASN A 393 4.61 13.53 -28.17
C ASN A 393 3.47 14.42 -27.65
N GLN A 394 3.52 15.74 -27.86
CA GLN A 394 2.38 16.63 -27.61
C GLN A 394 1.19 16.25 -28.49
N ASP A 395 1.40 16.10 -29.80
CA ASP A 395 0.35 15.72 -30.74
C ASP A 395 -0.26 14.35 -30.41
N ILE A 396 0.57 13.37 -30.00
CA ILE A 396 0.10 12.04 -29.59
C ILE A 396 -0.78 12.14 -28.33
N MET A 397 -0.36 12.91 -27.32
CA MET A 397 -1.14 13.09 -26.10
C MET A 397 -2.46 13.81 -26.37
N GLU A 398 -2.45 14.86 -27.21
CA GLU A 398 -3.66 15.59 -27.57
C GLU A 398 -4.67 14.70 -28.29
N GLU A 399 -4.21 13.87 -29.23
CA GLU A 399 -5.09 12.92 -29.90
C GLU A 399 -5.57 11.81 -28.96
N ALA A 400 -4.73 11.32 -28.04
CA ALA A 400 -5.15 10.34 -27.02
C ALA A 400 -6.27 10.88 -26.12
N VAL A 401 -6.21 12.18 -25.78
CA VAL A 401 -7.29 12.86 -25.04
C VAL A 401 -8.54 13.00 -25.90
N LYS A 402 -8.38 13.47 -27.14
CA LYS A 402 -9.48 13.68 -28.08
C LYS A 402 -10.24 12.40 -28.43
N THR A 403 -9.55 11.27 -28.51
CA THR A 403 -10.12 9.94 -28.77
C THR A 403 -10.67 9.26 -27.52
N GLY A 404 -10.45 9.84 -26.34
CA GLY A 404 -10.93 9.30 -25.06
C GLY A 404 -10.10 8.14 -24.52
N VAL A 405 -8.94 7.84 -25.11
CA VAL A 405 -8.00 6.85 -24.56
C VAL A 405 -7.37 7.37 -23.27
N LEU A 406 -7.01 8.65 -23.24
CA LEU A 406 -6.52 9.36 -22.07
C LEU A 406 -7.61 10.31 -21.56
N LYS A 407 -7.93 10.27 -20.27
CA LYS A 407 -9.02 11.10 -19.72
C LYS A 407 -8.73 12.60 -19.70
N SER A 408 -7.46 12.95 -19.54
CA SER A 408 -7.02 14.32 -19.36
C SER A 408 -5.58 14.46 -19.81
N ALA A 409 -5.22 15.63 -20.33
CA ALA A 409 -3.82 15.93 -20.65
C ALA A 409 -2.93 15.76 -19.41
N ILE A 410 -1.72 15.22 -19.64
CA ILE A 410 -0.67 15.11 -18.63
C ILE A 410 0.44 16.11 -18.94
N PRO A 411 1.12 16.67 -17.92
CA PRO A 411 2.32 17.46 -18.13
C PRO A 411 3.36 16.69 -18.96
N LEU A 412 3.78 17.30 -20.06
CA LEU A 412 4.87 16.80 -20.91
C LEU A 412 6.06 17.73 -20.78
N VAL A 413 7.18 17.20 -20.30
CA VAL A 413 8.38 17.97 -19.95
C VAL A 413 9.63 17.39 -20.60
N VAL A 414 10.66 18.23 -20.70
CA VAL A 414 11.99 17.84 -21.20
C VAL A 414 12.99 18.04 -20.07
N PHE A 415 13.94 17.12 -19.97
CA PHE A 415 15.09 17.25 -19.08
C PHE A 415 16.28 17.87 -19.82
N GLU A 416 16.80 18.98 -19.30
CA GLU A 416 18.00 19.63 -19.85
C GLU A 416 19.19 19.48 -18.89
N LYS A 417 20.26 18.84 -19.38
CA LYS A 417 21.52 18.74 -18.65
C LYS A 417 22.39 19.97 -18.88
N ASN A 418 22.18 21.00 -18.06
CA ASN A 418 22.94 22.25 -18.13
C ASN A 418 24.17 22.24 -17.18
N LYS A 419 24.07 21.50 -16.06
CA LYS A 419 25.10 21.39 -15.01
C LYS A 419 25.11 19.96 -14.46
N SER A 420 26.10 19.63 -13.62
CA SER A 420 26.20 18.30 -12.99
C SER A 420 25.05 18.00 -12.02
N ASP A 421 24.44 19.02 -11.43
CA ASP A 421 23.33 18.93 -10.46
C ASP A 421 21.93 19.08 -11.11
N SER A 422 21.84 19.17 -12.44
CA SER A 422 20.56 19.36 -13.15
C SER A 422 19.55 18.26 -12.84
N ALA A 423 19.99 16.99 -12.77
CA ALA A 423 19.11 15.87 -12.43
C ALA A 423 18.54 15.98 -11.01
N LEU A 424 19.37 16.36 -10.03
CA LEU A 424 18.93 16.57 -8.65
C LEU A 424 17.90 17.71 -8.56
N HIS A 425 18.12 18.82 -9.25
CA HIS A 425 17.15 19.93 -9.27
C HIS A 425 15.86 19.61 -10.04
N PHE A 426 15.95 18.72 -11.02
CA PHE A 426 14.79 18.20 -11.73
C PHE A 426 13.97 17.29 -10.83
N LEU A 427 14.60 16.38 -10.08
CA LEU A 427 13.91 15.39 -9.25
C LEU A 427 13.48 15.93 -7.89
N CYS A 428 14.13 16.97 -7.36
CA CYS A 428 13.88 17.48 -6.02
C CYS A 428 13.50 18.97 -6.03
N HIS A 429 12.63 19.38 -5.10
CA HIS A 429 12.35 20.80 -4.89
C HIS A 429 13.61 21.51 -4.42
N GLN A 430 14.09 22.50 -5.19
CA GLN A 430 15.31 23.26 -4.91
C GLN A 430 16.59 22.41 -4.73
N GLY A 431 16.60 21.16 -5.23
CA GLY A 431 17.72 20.22 -5.05
C GLY A 431 17.80 19.58 -3.65
N ASP A 432 16.76 19.71 -2.83
CA ASP A 432 16.67 19.10 -1.50
C ASP A 432 16.24 17.62 -1.61
N ARG A 433 17.18 16.70 -1.36
CA ARG A 433 16.93 15.23 -1.42
C ARG A 433 15.81 14.74 -0.51
N SER A 434 15.47 15.49 0.54
CA SER A 434 14.35 15.14 1.44
C SER A 434 12.98 15.50 0.85
N LYS A 435 12.94 16.18 -0.30
CA LYS A 435 11.72 16.67 -0.95
C LYS A 435 11.70 16.29 -2.44
N PRO A 436 11.63 14.98 -2.76
CA PRO A 436 11.45 14.52 -4.12
C PRO A 436 10.12 15.04 -4.70
N ARG A 437 10.11 15.29 -6.01
CA ARG A 437 8.92 15.69 -6.79
C ARG A 437 8.14 14.49 -7.32
N PHE A 438 8.83 13.37 -7.45
CA PHE A 438 8.30 12.10 -7.96
C PHE A 438 8.65 11.02 -6.95
N ASP A 439 7.72 10.11 -6.70
CA ASP A 439 7.96 8.93 -5.89
C ASP A 439 8.44 7.76 -6.77
N HIS A 440 8.17 7.82 -8.07
CA HIS A 440 8.52 6.77 -9.02
C HIS A 440 8.94 7.33 -10.39
N LEU A 441 10.06 6.83 -10.93
CA LEU A 441 10.46 7.04 -12.33
C LEU A 441 10.28 5.74 -13.13
N LEU A 442 9.52 5.79 -14.20
CA LEU A 442 9.22 4.63 -15.05
C LEU A 442 9.70 4.88 -16.47
N ALA A 443 10.58 4.02 -16.95
CA ALA A 443 11.01 3.97 -18.35
C ALA A 443 10.32 2.80 -19.05
N ILE A 444 9.77 3.03 -20.24
CA ILE A 444 9.18 1.99 -21.09
C ILE A 444 9.63 2.23 -22.52
N GLU A 445 10.33 1.25 -23.11
CA GLU A 445 10.93 1.39 -24.44
C GLU A 445 11.68 2.72 -24.61
N ARG A 446 12.43 3.08 -23.58
CA ARG A 446 13.28 4.26 -23.58
C ARG A 446 14.70 3.80 -23.82
N THR A 447 15.39 4.31 -24.85
CA THR A 447 16.79 3.93 -25.10
C THR A 447 17.67 4.20 -23.88
N GLY A 448 18.46 3.20 -23.48
CA GLY A 448 19.37 3.24 -22.34
C GLY A 448 20.82 3.46 -22.76
N ARG A 449 21.58 4.16 -21.90
CA ARG A 449 23.03 4.37 -22.08
C ARG A 449 23.80 3.04 -21.95
N ALA A 450 24.65 2.70 -22.91
CA ALA A 450 25.57 1.56 -22.84
C ALA A 450 26.86 1.90 -22.06
N ALA A 451 27.68 0.88 -21.76
CA ALA A 451 28.86 1.00 -20.90
C ALA A 451 29.94 2.00 -21.39
N ASP A 452 29.96 2.33 -22.68
CA ASP A 452 30.87 3.30 -23.27
C ASP A 452 30.29 4.73 -23.31
N GLY A 453 29.11 4.93 -22.73
CA GLY A 453 28.40 6.21 -22.70
C GLY A 453 27.69 6.57 -24.02
N ASN A 454 27.57 5.63 -24.97
CA ASN A 454 26.76 5.77 -26.18
C ASN A 454 25.39 5.11 -26.05
N TYR A 455 24.58 5.23 -27.09
CA TYR A 455 23.22 4.70 -27.18
C TYR A 455 23.12 3.90 -28.47
N TYR A 456 22.60 2.68 -28.40
CA TYR A 456 22.56 1.77 -29.55
C TYR A 456 21.16 1.19 -29.74
N ASN A 457 20.71 1.13 -31.00
CA ASN A 457 19.60 0.26 -31.36
C ASN A 457 20.06 -1.22 -31.41
N MET A 458 19.12 -2.16 -31.50
CA MET A 458 19.43 -3.60 -31.56
C MET A 458 20.25 -4.01 -32.79
N ARG A 459 20.35 -3.15 -33.82
CA ARG A 459 21.25 -3.33 -34.97
C ARG A 459 22.70 -2.90 -34.66
N GLY A 460 22.98 -2.39 -33.46
CA GLY A 460 24.30 -1.92 -33.03
C GLY A 460 24.70 -0.57 -33.64
N ILE A 461 23.73 0.20 -34.14
CA ILE A 461 23.96 1.55 -34.68
C ILE A 461 23.92 2.55 -33.54
N ASN A 462 24.93 3.43 -33.46
CA ASN A 462 24.98 4.49 -32.47
C ASN A 462 23.96 5.60 -32.81
N ILE A 463 23.01 5.83 -31.91
CA ILE A 463 21.91 6.79 -32.02
C ILE A 463 22.01 7.93 -31.00
N LYS A 464 23.18 8.11 -30.34
CA LYS A 464 23.41 9.14 -29.30
C LYS A 464 22.99 10.55 -29.69
N HIS A 465 23.10 10.90 -30.97
CA HIS A 465 22.72 12.22 -31.48
C HIS A 465 21.21 12.48 -31.51
N LEU A 466 20.38 11.47 -31.23
CA LEU A 466 18.91 11.53 -31.21
C LEU A 466 18.31 11.40 -29.81
N VAL A 467 19.13 11.14 -28.79
CA VAL A 467 18.72 10.74 -27.44
C VAL A 467 19.26 11.74 -26.42
N ASP A 468 18.37 12.39 -25.68
CA ASP A 468 18.73 13.23 -24.55
C ASP A 468 19.11 12.35 -23.34
N PRO A 469 19.99 12.84 -22.43
CA PRO A 469 20.55 12.05 -21.34
C PRO A 469 19.57 11.87 -20.16
N ILE A 470 18.34 11.45 -20.43
CA ILE A 470 17.30 11.18 -19.42
C ILE A 470 17.74 10.11 -18.42
N ASP A 471 18.66 9.21 -18.79
CA ASP A 471 19.21 8.22 -17.83
C ASP A 471 19.91 8.86 -16.64
N ASP A 472 20.39 10.12 -16.76
CA ASP A 472 20.97 10.85 -15.62
C ASP A 472 19.95 11.07 -14.49
N LEU A 473 18.64 11.07 -14.79
CA LEU A 473 17.59 11.09 -13.77
C LEU A 473 17.56 9.77 -13.00
N PHE A 474 17.68 8.63 -13.68
CA PHE A 474 17.69 7.31 -13.04
C PHE A 474 18.95 7.11 -12.21
N ILE A 475 20.10 7.59 -12.69
CA ILE A 475 21.35 7.60 -11.93
C ILE A 475 21.21 8.48 -10.68
N ALA A 476 20.65 9.69 -10.80
CA ALA A 476 20.48 10.56 -9.64
C ALA A 476 19.49 10.01 -8.61
N ALA A 477 18.46 9.27 -9.07
CA ALA A 477 17.43 8.69 -8.21
C ALA A 477 17.98 7.66 -7.20
N THR A 478 19.08 6.95 -7.53
CA THR A 478 19.68 5.97 -6.61
C THR A 478 20.15 6.59 -5.29
N ASP A 479 20.49 7.88 -5.31
CA ASP A 479 20.98 8.63 -4.16
C ASP A 479 19.88 9.52 -3.51
N ILE A 480 18.62 9.38 -3.94
CA ILE A 480 17.49 10.18 -3.45
C ILE A 480 16.50 9.24 -2.75
N PRO A 481 16.45 9.24 -1.41
CA PRO A 481 15.50 8.41 -0.66
C PRO A 481 14.06 8.69 -1.07
N GLY A 482 13.30 7.62 -1.30
CA GLY A 482 11.87 7.69 -1.63
C GLY A 482 11.56 7.76 -3.12
N ILE A 483 12.55 7.80 -4.01
CA ILE A 483 12.34 7.60 -5.45
C ILE A 483 12.65 6.14 -5.80
N ILE A 484 11.65 5.45 -6.36
CA ILE A 484 11.81 4.10 -6.92
C ILE A 484 11.86 4.19 -8.45
N THR A 485 12.62 3.31 -9.09
CA THR A 485 12.80 3.28 -10.54
C THR A 485 12.34 1.95 -11.14
N THR A 486 11.61 2.01 -12.26
CA THR A 486 11.22 0.83 -13.06
C THR A 486 11.65 1.02 -14.50
N GLY A 487 12.28 0.01 -15.09
CA GLY A 487 12.45 -0.12 -16.54
C GLY A 487 11.55 -1.21 -17.11
N ILE A 488 11.00 -0.97 -18.30
CA ILE A 488 10.25 -1.92 -19.10
C ILE A 488 10.94 -1.99 -20.47
N GLY A 489 11.37 -3.20 -20.87
CA GLY A 489 12.13 -3.41 -22.09
C GLY A 489 11.96 -4.81 -22.67
N ASP A 490 12.36 -4.98 -23.93
CA ASP A 490 12.24 -6.23 -24.68
C ASP A 490 13.52 -6.66 -25.43
N GLY A 491 14.56 -5.82 -25.43
CA GLY A 491 15.85 -6.01 -26.10
C GLY A 491 17.06 -6.00 -25.17
N GLY A 492 16.96 -5.36 -24.00
CA GLY A 492 18.01 -5.20 -23.00
C GLY A 492 18.89 -3.95 -23.16
N ASN A 493 18.62 -3.13 -24.18
CA ASN A 493 19.27 -1.84 -24.46
C ASN A 493 18.41 -0.64 -24.02
N GLU A 494 17.32 -0.89 -23.31
CA GLU A 494 16.40 0.10 -22.76
C GLU A 494 16.83 0.51 -21.35
N LEU A 495 16.46 1.73 -20.97
CA LEU A 495 16.72 2.31 -19.65
C LEU A 495 16.10 1.46 -18.56
N GLY A 496 16.92 1.09 -17.57
CA GLY A 496 16.56 0.21 -16.46
C GLY A 496 16.98 -1.24 -16.66
N MET A 497 17.20 -1.69 -17.91
CA MET A 497 17.66 -3.05 -18.22
C MET A 497 19.10 -3.33 -17.79
N GLY A 498 19.83 -2.34 -17.27
CA GLY A 498 21.12 -2.56 -16.60
C GLY A 498 21.04 -3.59 -15.45
N LYS A 499 19.84 -3.77 -14.85
CA LYS A 499 19.59 -4.81 -13.84
C LYS A 499 19.78 -6.24 -14.37
N VAL A 500 19.52 -6.46 -15.67
CA VAL A 500 19.69 -7.76 -16.34
C VAL A 500 20.86 -7.76 -17.33
N LYS A 501 21.77 -6.79 -17.23
CA LYS A 501 22.89 -6.55 -18.17
C LYS A 501 23.70 -7.80 -18.50
N ASP A 502 24.03 -8.62 -17.51
CA ASP A 502 24.84 -9.83 -17.74
C ASP A 502 24.09 -10.89 -18.55
N LYS A 503 22.77 -11.00 -18.37
CA LYS A 503 21.91 -11.83 -19.22
C LYS A 503 21.85 -11.26 -20.63
N VAL A 504 21.70 -9.94 -20.78
CA VAL A 504 21.70 -9.27 -22.09
C VAL A 504 22.98 -9.57 -22.85
N LYS A 505 24.15 -9.41 -22.21
CA LYS A 505 25.45 -9.73 -22.80
C LYS A 505 25.57 -11.18 -23.28
N SER A 506 24.96 -12.10 -22.54
CA SER A 506 25.09 -13.55 -22.77
C SER A 506 24.12 -14.06 -23.83
N PHE A 507 22.90 -13.52 -23.87
CA PHE A 507 21.80 -14.10 -24.65
C PHE A 507 21.31 -13.23 -25.80
N MET A 508 21.53 -11.91 -25.75
CA MET A 508 21.00 -11.00 -26.77
C MET A 508 22.01 -10.76 -27.90
N PRO A 509 21.54 -10.63 -29.16
CA PRO A 509 22.40 -10.27 -30.28
C PRO A 509 23.16 -8.97 -30.01
N LYS A 510 24.48 -8.99 -30.18
CA LYS A 510 25.36 -7.84 -29.88
C LYS A 510 25.25 -7.33 -28.44
N GLY A 511 24.78 -8.14 -27.49
CA GLY A 511 24.54 -7.74 -26.11
C GLY A 511 25.76 -7.11 -25.42
N SER A 512 26.98 -7.54 -25.75
CA SER A 512 28.21 -6.92 -25.23
C SER A 512 28.39 -5.44 -25.61
N LEU A 513 27.79 -5.01 -26.73
CA LEU A 513 27.79 -3.64 -27.21
C LEU A 513 26.55 -2.86 -26.73
N VAL A 514 25.37 -3.46 -26.90
CA VAL A 514 24.10 -2.72 -26.78
C VAL A 514 23.51 -2.72 -25.37
N ALA A 515 23.95 -3.61 -24.48
CA ALA A 515 23.35 -3.73 -23.15
C ALA A 515 23.39 -2.40 -22.40
N CYS A 516 22.22 -1.98 -21.91
CA CYS A 516 22.09 -0.82 -21.05
C CYS A 516 22.97 -1.00 -19.80
N ASP A 517 23.62 0.08 -19.39
CA ASP A 517 24.47 0.15 -18.20
C ASP A 517 23.69 0.60 -16.97
N ILE A 518 22.55 1.28 -17.17
CA ILE A 518 21.78 1.91 -16.10
C ILE A 518 20.70 0.95 -15.61
N ALA A 519 20.85 0.49 -14.36
CA ALA A 519 19.89 -0.36 -13.70
C ALA A 519 18.77 0.47 -13.08
N ALA A 520 17.55 -0.07 -13.13
CA ALA A 520 16.44 0.37 -12.31
C ALA A 520 16.27 -0.56 -11.10
N ASP A 521 15.51 -0.14 -10.09
CA ASP A 521 15.15 -0.97 -8.95
C ASP A 521 14.35 -2.18 -9.41
N TYR A 522 13.48 -2.00 -10.42
CA TYR A 522 12.74 -3.08 -11.08
C TYR A 522 12.93 -3.06 -12.60
N ALA A 523 13.06 -4.23 -13.21
CA ALA A 523 13.23 -4.41 -14.66
C ALA A 523 12.22 -5.44 -15.18
N ILE A 524 11.09 -4.94 -15.70
CA ILE A 524 10.05 -5.76 -16.31
C ILE A 524 10.48 -6.08 -17.74
N THR A 525 10.66 -7.37 -18.02
CA THR A 525 10.94 -7.85 -19.38
C THR A 525 9.67 -8.37 -20.01
N ALA A 526 9.33 -7.88 -21.20
CA ALA A 526 8.15 -8.30 -21.94
C ALA A 526 8.54 -8.63 -23.38
N GLY A 527 7.79 -9.51 -24.04
CA GLY A 527 8.02 -9.84 -25.44
C GLY A 527 7.78 -8.70 -26.40
N VAL A 528 7.09 -7.62 -25.96
CA VAL A 528 6.96 -6.29 -26.55
C VAL A 528 6.77 -5.33 -25.36
N SER A 529 7.46 -4.20 -25.29
CA SER A 529 7.41 -3.30 -24.12
C SER A 529 6.01 -2.77 -23.83
N ASN A 530 5.22 -2.48 -24.86
CA ASN A 530 3.80 -2.12 -24.74
C ASN A 530 3.00 -3.13 -23.91
N TRP A 531 3.25 -4.43 -24.07
CA TRP A 531 2.58 -5.47 -23.28
C TRP A 531 2.92 -5.37 -21.80
N GLY A 532 4.18 -5.05 -21.47
CA GLY A 532 4.60 -4.74 -20.11
C GLY A 532 3.80 -3.57 -19.52
N GLY A 533 3.59 -2.51 -20.31
CA GLY A 533 2.75 -1.38 -19.89
C GLY A 533 1.28 -1.76 -19.64
N TYR A 534 0.70 -2.60 -20.50
CA TYR A 534 -0.66 -3.13 -20.31
C TYR A 534 -0.78 -3.97 -19.03
N ALA A 535 0.21 -4.83 -18.78
CA ALA A 535 0.25 -5.65 -17.57
C ALA A 535 0.43 -4.80 -16.31
N VAL A 536 1.19 -3.71 -16.35
CA VAL A 536 1.28 -2.75 -15.23
C VAL A 536 -0.08 -2.14 -14.94
N ALA A 537 -0.82 -1.70 -15.96
CA ALA A 537 -2.17 -1.15 -15.77
C ALA A 537 -3.13 -2.19 -15.15
N CYS A 538 -3.12 -3.42 -15.65
CA CYS A 538 -3.90 -4.53 -15.11
C CYS A 538 -3.51 -4.90 -13.67
N ALA A 539 -2.21 -4.96 -13.37
CA ALA A 539 -1.71 -5.28 -12.03
C ALA A 539 -2.07 -4.19 -11.01
N LEU A 540 -2.00 -2.91 -11.40
CA LEU A 540 -2.45 -1.79 -10.56
C LEU A 540 -3.95 -1.90 -10.25
N TYR A 541 -4.79 -2.27 -11.22
CA TYR A 541 -6.21 -2.54 -10.97
C TYR A 541 -6.41 -3.70 -9.99
N LEU A 542 -5.69 -4.81 -10.14
CA LEU A 542 -5.77 -5.97 -9.24
C LEU A 542 -5.35 -5.61 -7.80
N LEU A 543 -4.30 -4.83 -7.64
CA LEU A 543 -3.86 -4.34 -6.32
C LEU A 543 -4.88 -3.40 -5.70
N HIS A 544 -5.43 -2.46 -6.48
CA HIS A 544 -6.45 -1.54 -5.98
C HIS A 544 -7.81 -2.19 -5.78
N THR A 545 -8.06 -3.41 -6.27
CA THR A 545 -9.26 -4.19 -5.95
C THR A 545 -9.00 -5.30 -4.94
N CYS A 546 -7.76 -5.41 -4.42
CA CYS A 546 -7.37 -6.34 -3.36
C CYS A 546 -7.67 -5.72 -1.98
N PRO A 547 -8.61 -6.28 -1.19
CA PRO A 547 -9.01 -5.67 0.08
C PRO A 547 -7.86 -5.50 1.08
N SER A 548 -6.99 -6.51 1.21
CA SER A 548 -5.85 -6.44 2.14
C SER A 548 -4.82 -5.39 1.72
N HIS A 549 -4.58 -5.22 0.42
CA HIS A 549 -3.71 -4.17 -0.10
C HIS A 549 -4.31 -2.78 0.12
N GLN A 550 -5.59 -2.58 -0.18
CA GLN A 550 -6.27 -1.30 0.07
C GLN A 550 -6.25 -0.92 1.54
N ARG A 551 -6.53 -1.89 2.41
CA ARG A 551 -6.50 -1.69 3.86
C ARG A 551 -5.10 -1.29 4.33
N TYR A 552 -4.04 -1.79 3.67
CA TYR A 552 -2.66 -1.40 3.95
C TYR A 552 -2.33 0.00 3.43
N LEU A 553 -2.69 0.34 2.19
CA LEU A 553 -2.49 1.68 1.61
C LEU A 553 -3.17 2.76 2.43
N LYS A 554 -4.41 2.52 2.87
CA LYS A 554 -5.19 3.46 3.69
C LYS A 554 -4.84 3.43 5.18
N LYS A 555 -3.83 2.66 5.59
CA LYS A 555 -3.41 2.51 6.99
C LYS A 555 -4.55 2.06 7.92
N GLY A 556 -5.51 1.28 7.40
CA GLY A 556 -6.71 0.83 8.12
C GLY A 556 -7.80 1.89 8.31
N LEU A 557 -7.72 3.02 7.60
CA LEU A 557 -8.69 4.10 7.66
C LEU A 557 -9.65 4.04 6.48
N GLY A 558 -10.81 4.70 6.60
CA GLY A 558 -11.89 4.72 5.61
C GLY A 558 -12.95 3.64 5.86
N ALA A 559 -14.17 3.91 5.41
CA ALA A 559 -15.30 2.97 5.51
C ALA A 559 -15.08 1.72 4.63
N GLU A 560 -15.70 0.60 5.03
CA GLU A 560 -15.73 -0.67 4.27
C GLU A 560 -17.14 -0.90 3.67
N PRO A 561 -17.30 -1.36 2.41
CA PRO A 561 -16.24 -1.60 1.43
C PRO A 561 -15.58 -0.28 1.00
N VAL A 562 -14.26 -0.35 0.89
CA VAL A 562 -13.38 0.82 0.70
C VAL A 562 -13.54 1.52 -0.65
N THR A 563 -14.14 0.86 -1.65
CA THR A 563 -14.32 1.37 -3.01
C THR A 563 -15.79 1.36 -3.41
N SER A 564 -16.27 2.49 -3.91
CA SER A 564 -17.64 2.60 -4.42
C SER A 564 -17.80 1.88 -5.77
N PRO A 565 -19.01 1.42 -6.12
CA PRO A 565 -19.27 0.83 -7.44
C PRO A 565 -18.90 1.76 -8.60
N ALA A 566 -19.14 3.06 -8.45
CA ALA A 566 -18.76 4.06 -9.46
C ALA A 566 -17.24 4.15 -9.65
N GLN A 567 -16.47 4.08 -8.56
CA GLN A 567 -15.01 4.09 -8.64
C GLN A 567 -14.46 2.80 -9.24
N LEU A 568 -15.04 1.63 -8.92
CA LEU A 568 -14.68 0.37 -9.57
C LEU A 568 -14.95 0.39 -11.08
N GLN A 569 -16.10 0.94 -11.48
CA GLN A 569 -16.45 1.11 -12.89
C GLN A 569 -15.48 2.07 -13.59
N ASP A 570 -15.10 3.16 -12.92
CA ASP A 570 -14.11 4.11 -13.43
C ASP A 570 -12.77 3.42 -13.69
N TRP A 571 -12.24 2.67 -12.73
CA TRP A 571 -10.99 1.94 -12.88
C TRP A 571 -11.05 0.89 -13.97
N ALA A 572 -12.15 0.11 -14.04
CA ALA A 572 -12.35 -0.89 -15.07
C ALA A 572 -12.40 -0.28 -16.48
N ALA A 573 -13.05 0.88 -16.63
CA ALA A 573 -13.11 1.61 -17.90
C ALA A 573 -11.74 2.15 -18.34
N ASN A 574 -10.73 2.20 -17.46
CA ASN A 574 -9.37 2.64 -17.76
C ASN A 574 -8.37 1.50 -17.99
N LEU A 575 -8.80 0.24 -17.93
CA LEU A 575 -7.97 -0.88 -18.36
C LEU A 575 -7.62 -0.75 -19.87
N PRO A 576 -6.49 -1.34 -20.31
CA PRO A 576 -6.16 -1.44 -21.73
C PRO A 576 -7.26 -2.19 -22.45
N SER A 577 -7.55 -1.84 -23.70
CA SER A 577 -8.52 -2.55 -24.53
C SER A 577 -8.10 -2.56 -25.98
N VAL A 578 -8.56 -3.55 -26.74
CA VAL A 578 -8.23 -3.69 -28.17
C VAL A 578 -8.56 -2.39 -28.91
N ASP A 579 -9.75 -1.81 -28.67
CA ASP A 579 -10.19 -0.58 -29.33
C ASP A 579 -9.29 0.63 -28.99
N LYS A 580 -8.86 0.76 -27.73
CA LYS A 580 -7.96 1.84 -27.31
C LYS A 580 -6.60 1.72 -27.98
N GLU A 581 -6.04 0.50 -27.99
CA GLU A 581 -4.72 0.30 -28.56
C GLU A 581 -4.74 0.36 -30.09
N GLU A 582 -5.83 -0.05 -30.72
CA GLU A 582 -6.04 0.17 -32.15
C GLU A 582 -6.10 1.67 -32.47
N SER A 583 -6.79 2.46 -31.66
CA SER A 583 -6.90 3.91 -31.80
C SER A 583 -5.53 4.61 -31.67
N ILE A 584 -4.75 4.26 -30.65
CA ILE A 584 -3.41 4.81 -30.45
C ILE A 584 -2.47 4.37 -31.57
N LEU A 585 -2.40 3.07 -31.90
CA LEU A 585 -1.49 2.60 -32.94
C LEU A 585 -1.84 3.21 -34.31
N SER A 586 -3.12 3.36 -34.63
CA SER A 586 -3.58 4.07 -35.83
C SER A 586 -3.11 5.52 -35.85
N THR A 587 -3.12 6.18 -34.69
CA THR A 587 -2.60 7.55 -34.52
C THR A 587 -1.11 7.61 -34.78
N LEU A 588 -0.32 6.70 -34.21
CA LEU A 588 1.13 6.62 -34.43
C LEU A 588 1.47 6.43 -35.92
N VAL A 589 0.78 5.50 -36.59
CA VAL A 589 0.95 5.26 -38.03
C VAL A 589 0.60 6.51 -38.85
N ARG A 590 -0.50 7.19 -38.51
CA ARG A 590 -0.90 8.46 -39.16
C ARG A 590 0.14 9.56 -38.98
N PHE A 591 0.82 9.59 -37.84
CA PHE A 591 1.90 10.54 -37.54
C PHE A 591 3.27 10.11 -38.10
N GLY A 592 3.33 9.00 -38.85
CA GLY A 592 4.54 8.58 -39.53
C GLY A 592 5.51 7.76 -38.67
N ILE A 593 5.07 7.30 -37.49
CA ILE A 593 5.84 6.44 -36.58
C ILE A 593 5.75 4.99 -37.05
N ARG A 594 6.89 4.28 -37.01
CA ARG A 594 7.08 3.02 -37.73
C ARG A 594 7.34 1.88 -36.77
N SER A 595 7.03 0.66 -37.23
CA SER A 595 7.44 -0.55 -36.51
C SER A 595 8.96 -0.63 -36.38
N GLY A 596 9.46 -0.84 -35.17
CA GLY A 596 10.89 -0.84 -34.85
C GLY A 596 11.70 -1.84 -35.68
N LYS A 597 11.15 -3.05 -35.84
CA LYS A 597 11.80 -4.12 -36.59
C LYS A 597 11.81 -3.90 -38.10
N THR A 598 10.65 -3.63 -38.71
CA THR A 598 10.47 -3.62 -40.18
C THR A 598 10.66 -2.25 -40.81
N GLY A 599 10.42 -1.16 -40.08
CA GLY A 599 10.35 0.20 -40.62
C GLY A 599 9.06 0.52 -41.40
N HIS A 600 8.08 -0.39 -41.41
CA HIS A 600 6.82 -0.19 -42.09
C HIS A 600 5.91 0.81 -41.35
N LEU A 601 5.14 1.58 -42.12
CA LEU A 601 3.96 2.31 -41.64
C LEU A 601 2.76 1.40 -41.77
N ALA A 602 2.56 0.56 -40.77
CA ALA A 602 1.46 -0.37 -40.72
C ALA A 602 1.05 -0.61 -39.27
N MET A 603 -0.13 -1.21 -39.09
CA MET A 603 -0.66 -1.64 -37.79
C MET A 603 0.17 -2.83 -37.25
N GLU A 604 1.41 -2.57 -36.89
CA GLU A 604 2.36 -3.53 -36.32
C GLU A 604 3.30 -2.86 -35.32
N VAL A 605 3.77 -3.66 -34.36
CA VAL A 605 4.79 -3.30 -33.39
C VAL A 605 5.83 -4.42 -33.41
N ASP A 606 7.11 -4.07 -33.54
CA ASP A 606 8.22 -5.02 -33.67
C ASP A 606 8.07 -6.13 -34.71
N GLY A 607 7.42 -5.78 -35.82
CA GLY A 607 7.18 -6.70 -36.92
C GLY A 607 6.14 -7.78 -36.63
N LEU A 608 5.34 -7.60 -35.56
CA LEU A 608 4.16 -8.39 -35.25
C LEU A 608 2.92 -7.58 -35.62
N THR A 609 1.98 -8.21 -36.33
CA THR A 609 0.74 -7.53 -36.75
C THR A 609 -0.18 -7.30 -35.55
N PHE A 610 -0.87 -6.15 -35.53
CA PHE A 610 -1.82 -5.81 -34.46
C PHE A 610 -2.86 -6.91 -34.25
N HIS A 611 -3.55 -7.31 -35.34
CA HIS A 611 -4.36 -8.51 -35.37
C HIS A 611 -3.60 -9.69 -36.02
N PRO A 612 -3.70 -10.90 -35.46
CA PRO A 612 -4.34 -11.22 -34.17
C PRO A 612 -3.41 -10.96 -32.96
N THR A 613 -2.12 -10.70 -33.16
CA THR A 613 -1.08 -10.87 -32.14
C THR A 613 -1.24 -9.95 -30.92
N HIS A 614 -1.22 -8.63 -31.12
CA HIS A 614 -1.31 -7.69 -30.00
C HIS A 614 -2.72 -7.67 -29.40
N SER A 615 -3.75 -7.79 -30.25
CA SER A 615 -5.13 -7.86 -29.78
C SER A 615 -5.37 -9.07 -28.87
N ASP A 616 -4.81 -10.24 -29.20
CA ASP A 616 -4.93 -11.46 -28.39
C ASP A 616 -4.27 -11.30 -27.02
N ILE A 617 -3.07 -10.72 -26.97
CA ILE A 617 -2.39 -10.44 -25.70
C ILE A 617 -3.24 -9.52 -24.81
N ILE A 618 -3.80 -8.44 -25.37
CA ILE A 618 -4.66 -7.52 -24.62
C ILE A 618 -5.89 -8.25 -24.07
N THR A 619 -6.57 -9.05 -24.90
CA THR A 619 -7.71 -9.86 -24.49
C THR A 619 -7.36 -10.81 -23.33
N ARG A 620 -6.25 -11.55 -23.44
CA ARG A 620 -5.83 -12.49 -22.38
C ARG A 620 -5.41 -11.79 -21.08
N LEU A 621 -4.80 -10.60 -21.17
CA LEU A 621 -4.50 -9.78 -19.98
C LEU A 621 -5.80 -9.32 -19.29
N LEU A 622 -6.80 -8.91 -20.07
CA LEU A 622 -8.11 -8.54 -19.54
C LEU A 622 -8.83 -9.72 -18.88
N GLU A 623 -8.84 -10.89 -19.53
CA GLU A 623 -9.42 -12.12 -18.97
C GLU A 623 -8.75 -12.54 -17.66
N ALA A 624 -7.43 -12.48 -17.58
CA ALA A 624 -6.69 -12.76 -16.34
C ALA A 624 -7.03 -11.74 -15.22
N THR A 625 -7.30 -10.50 -15.61
CA THR A 625 -7.62 -9.40 -14.69
C THR A 625 -9.05 -9.51 -14.15
N GLN A 626 -10.03 -9.52 -15.04
CA GLN A 626 -11.46 -9.40 -14.71
C GLN A 626 -12.19 -10.75 -14.64
N GLY A 627 -11.57 -11.83 -15.11
CA GLY A 627 -12.25 -13.10 -15.37
C GLY A 627 -12.78 -13.17 -16.81
N PRO A 628 -13.28 -14.34 -17.25
CA PRO A 628 -13.82 -14.49 -18.60
C PRO A 628 -15.05 -13.58 -18.81
N THR A 629 -15.04 -12.82 -19.90
CA THR A 629 -16.23 -12.10 -20.39
C THR A 629 -17.15 -13.12 -21.06
N HIS A 630 -18.31 -13.39 -20.46
CA HIS A 630 -19.34 -14.27 -21.02
C HIS A 630 -20.20 -13.59 -22.08
#